data_AF-C9JJF4-F1
#
_entry.id   AF-C9JJF4-F1
#
_cell.length_a   1.000
_cell.length_b   1.000
_cell.length_c   1.000
_cell.angle_alpha   90.00
_cell.angle_beta   90.00
_cell.angle_gamma   90.00
#
_symmetry.space_group_name_H-M   'P 1'
#
loop_
_entity.id
_entity.type
_entity.pdbx_description
1 polymer ?
#
loop_
_entity_poly.entity_id
_entity_poly.type
_entity_poly.pdbx_seq_one_letter_code
_entity_poly.pdbx_strand_id
1 'polypeptide(L)'
;MEPNSLRTKVPAFLSDLGKATLRGIRKCPRCGTYNGTRGLSCKNKTCGTIFRYGARKQPSVEAVKIITGSDLQVYSVRQRDRGPDYRCFVELGVSETTIQTVDGTIITQLSSGRCYVPSCLKAATQGVVENQCQHIKLAVNCQAEATPLTLKSSVLNAMQASPETKQT
;
A
#
# COMPACT_ATOMS: atom_id res chain seq x y z
N MET A 1 16.38 60.22 45.53
CA MET A 1 17.03 59.30 44.57
C MET A 1 15.91 58.56 43.86
N GLU A 2 15.55 59.00 42.66
CA GLU A 2 14.53 58.34 41.83
C GLU A 2 15.21 57.20 41.03
N PRO A 3 14.68 55.96 41.03
CA PRO A 3 15.26 54.88 40.26
C PRO A 3 14.82 54.98 38.79
N ASN A 4 15.75 55.41 37.94
CA ASN A 4 15.58 55.46 36.50
C ASN A 4 15.65 54.03 35.90
N SER A 5 14.52 53.32 35.87
CA SER A 5 14.42 52.03 35.15
C SER A 5 14.11 52.28 33.68
N LEU A 6 15.14 52.57 32.89
CA LEU A 6 15.08 52.63 31.43
C LEU A 6 14.93 51.20 30.86
N ARG A 7 13.74 50.61 30.98
CA ARG A 7 13.35 49.50 30.08
C ARG A 7 13.10 50.12 28.72
N THR A 8 14.04 49.91 27.80
CA THR A 8 13.89 50.24 26.38
C THR A 8 12.59 49.58 25.88
N LYS A 9 11.55 50.38 25.70
CA LYS A 9 10.27 49.92 25.14
C LYS A 9 10.59 49.42 23.74
N VAL A 10 10.52 48.11 23.53
CA VAL A 10 10.63 47.52 22.21
C VAL A 10 9.65 48.28 21.30
N PRO A 11 10.11 48.91 20.22
CA PRO A 11 9.24 49.64 19.31
C PRO A 11 8.04 48.78 18.90
N ALA A 12 6.85 49.38 18.82
CA ALA A 12 5.60 48.64 18.61
C ALA A 12 5.64 47.72 17.37
N PHE A 13 6.36 48.11 16.32
CA PHE A 13 6.52 47.30 15.10
C PHE A 13 7.36 46.03 15.28
N LEU A 14 8.13 45.92 16.36
CA LEU A 14 8.94 44.75 16.73
C LEU A 14 8.28 43.90 17.83
N SER A 15 7.09 44.30 18.30
CA SER A 15 6.39 43.63 19.40
C SER A 15 5.97 42.18 19.08
N ASP A 16 5.96 41.81 17.80
CA ASP A 16 5.60 40.48 17.30
C ASP A 16 6.81 39.63 16.86
N LEU A 17 8.03 40.17 16.92
CA LEU A 17 9.23 39.39 16.60
C LEU A 17 9.41 38.26 17.62
N GLY A 18 9.66 37.05 17.11
CA GLY A 18 9.81 35.84 17.92
C GLY A 18 8.50 35.17 18.34
N LYS A 19 7.33 35.78 18.09
CA LYS A 19 6.04 35.12 18.30
C LYS A 19 5.86 33.99 17.28
N ALA A 20 5.24 32.90 17.73
CA ALA A 20 4.93 31.77 16.87
C ALA A 20 3.99 32.21 15.74
N THR A 21 4.49 32.20 14.50
CA THR A 21 3.68 32.50 13.32
C THR A 21 3.13 31.21 12.73
N LEU A 22 1.93 31.25 12.13
CA LEU A 22 1.37 30.12 11.37
C LEU A 22 2.06 29.92 10.00
N ARG A 23 3.27 30.44 9.84
CA ARG A 23 4.07 30.28 8.63
C ARG A 23 4.59 28.85 8.57
N GLY A 24 4.46 28.21 7.41
CA GLY A 24 4.95 26.84 7.21
C GLY A 24 4.04 25.75 7.77
N ILE A 25 2.82 26.09 8.18
CA ILE A 25 1.77 25.11 8.53
C ILE A 25 0.56 25.23 7.60
N ARG A 26 -0.17 24.12 7.42
CA ARG A 26 -1.43 24.00 6.65
C ARG A 26 -2.40 23.07 7.36
N LYS A 27 -3.71 23.25 7.14
CA LYS A 27 -4.72 22.27 7.59
C LYS A 27 -4.78 21.08 6.63
N CYS A 28 -4.96 19.88 7.17
CA CYS A 28 -5.27 18.71 6.36
C CYS A 28 -6.66 18.88 5.73
N PRO A 29 -6.83 18.69 4.41
CA PRO A 29 -8.13 18.85 3.75
C PRO A 29 -9.13 17.76 4.15
N ARG A 30 -8.66 16.62 4.70
CA ARG A 30 -9.53 15.53 5.16
C ARG A 30 -9.95 15.66 6.62
N CYS A 31 -9.00 15.91 7.53
CA CYS A 31 -9.27 15.83 8.99
C CYS A 31 -9.01 17.14 9.75
N GLY A 32 -8.68 18.23 9.06
CA GLY A 32 -8.44 19.55 9.68
C GLY A 32 -7.15 19.68 10.49
N THR A 33 -6.45 18.59 10.83
CA THR A 33 -5.21 18.61 11.61
C THR A 33 -4.17 19.54 10.99
N TYR A 34 -3.51 20.36 11.82
CA TYR A 34 -2.40 21.22 11.37
C TYR A 34 -1.14 20.40 11.09
N ASN A 35 -0.58 20.62 9.91
CA ASN A 35 0.56 19.90 9.36
C ASN A 35 1.61 20.89 8.85
N GLY A 36 2.88 20.51 8.83
CA GLY A 36 3.89 21.29 8.12
C GLY A 36 3.60 21.33 6.61
N THR A 37 3.87 22.46 5.95
CA THR A 37 3.71 22.60 4.49
C THR A 37 4.65 21.67 3.71
N ARG A 38 5.81 21.32 4.29
CA ARG A 38 6.76 20.35 3.75
C ARG A 38 6.46 18.90 4.12
N GLY A 39 5.47 18.64 4.97
CA GLY A 39 5.09 17.28 5.36
C GLY A 39 4.56 16.49 4.16
N LEU A 40 5.04 15.25 4.00
CA LEU A 40 4.59 14.34 2.92
C LEU A 40 3.19 13.77 3.18
N SER A 41 2.81 13.66 4.45
CA SER A 41 1.59 13.00 4.89
C SER A 41 1.01 13.68 6.13
N CYS A 42 -0.29 13.48 6.38
CA CYS A 42 -0.95 13.98 7.57
C CYS A 42 -0.36 13.36 8.84
N LYS A 43 -0.03 14.23 9.81
CA LYS A 43 0.48 13.93 11.15
C LYS A 43 -0.52 13.15 11.99
N ASN A 44 -1.83 13.32 11.74
CA ASN A 44 -2.83 12.44 12.32
C ASN A 44 -2.72 11.03 11.70
N LYS A 45 -2.27 10.07 12.51
CA LYS A 45 -2.05 8.67 12.10
C LYS A 45 -3.33 8.00 11.60
N THR A 46 -4.50 8.33 12.16
CA THR A 46 -5.79 7.72 11.75
C THR A 46 -6.35 8.32 10.45
N CYS A 47 -5.91 9.51 10.04
CA CYS A 47 -6.42 10.20 8.84
C CYS A 47 -5.89 9.61 7.53
N GLY A 48 -4.61 9.24 7.48
CA GLY A 48 -4.05 8.60 6.29
C GLY A 48 -3.85 9.49 5.05
N THR A 49 -4.23 10.77 5.05
CA THR A 49 -4.09 11.67 3.87
C THR A 49 -2.65 11.98 3.48
N ILE A 50 -2.22 11.56 2.29
CA ILE A 50 -0.90 11.87 1.71
C ILE A 50 -1.00 13.19 0.96
N PHE A 51 -0.06 14.11 1.18
CA PHE A 51 -0.05 15.42 0.55
C PHE A 51 0.88 15.52 -0.66
N ARG A 52 2.00 14.79 -0.60
CA ARG A 52 2.97 14.68 -1.68
C ARG A 52 3.54 13.26 -1.62
N TYR A 53 3.54 12.58 -2.76
CA TYR A 53 4.41 11.44 -2.94
C TYR A 53 5.83 12.01 -3.05
N GLY A 54 6.73 11.62 -2.16
CA GLY A 54 8.15 11.93 -2.37
C GLY A 54 8.54 11.44 -3.77
N ALA A 55 9.49 12.11 -4.42
CA ALA A 55 10.07 11.67 -5.69
C ALA A 55 10.86 10.36 -5.48
N ARG A 56 10.16 9.29 -5.07
CA ARG A 56 10.63 7.92 -5.18
C ARG A 56 10.36 7.52 -6.63
N LYS A 57 11.42 7.17 -7.36
CA LYS A 57 11.35 6.52 -8.68
C LYS A 57 10.15 5.58 -8.74
N GLN A 58 9.26 5.76 -9.72
CA GLN A 58 8.21 4.78 -10.05
C GLN A 58 8.72 3.87 -11.18
N PRO A 59 8.30 2.59 -11.27
CA PRO A 59 7.88 1.68 -10.21
C PRO A 59 8.75 0.41 -10.21
N SER A 60 9.15 -0.08 -9.03
CA SER A 60 9.40 -1.51 -8.91
C SER A 60 8.08 -2.23 -9.17
N VAL A 61 8.12 -3.26 -10.02
CA VAL A 61 6.99 -4.02 -10.56
C VAL A 61 5.87 -4.20 -9.52
N GLU A 62 4.66 -3.75 -9.87
CA GLU A 62 3.51 -3.67 -8.96
C GLU A 62 2.89 -5.02 -8.64
N ALA A 63 2.97 -5.97 -9.56
CA ALA A 63 2.52 -7.34 -9.40
C ALA A 63 3.51 -8.26 -10.10
N VAL A 64 3.79 -9.42 -9.51
CA VAL A 64 4.66 -10.44 -10.11
C VAL A 64 3.99 -11.80 -9.92
N LYS A 65 3.90 -12.59 -10.98
CA LYS A 65 3.42 -13.97 -10.93
C LYS A 65 4.44 -14.86 -10.23
N ILE A 66 4.01 -15.61 -9.22
CA ILE A 66 4.86 -16.51 -8.44
C ILE A 66 4.88 -17.88 -9.11
N ILE A 67 6.04 -18.52 -9.08
CA ILE A 67 6.22 -19.89 -9.55
C ILE A 67 5.89 -20.82 -8.37
N THR A 68 4.74 -21.50 -8.44
CA THR A 68 4.26 -22.44 -7.42
C THR A 68 4.50 -23.90 -7.80
N GLY A 69 4.82 -24.19 -9.07
CA GLY A 69 4.87 -25.56 -9.59
C GLY A 69 3.50 -26.20 -9.82
N SER A 70 2.41 -25.44 -9.63
CA SER A 70 1.03 -25.84 -9.91
C SER A 70 0.42 -25.00 -11.04
N ASP A 71 -0.81 -25.35 -11.43
CA ASP A 71 -1.66 -24.60 -12.37
C ASP A 71 -2.27 -23.33 -11.74
N LEU A 72 -2.15 -23.17 -10.42
CA LEU A 72 -2.66 -22.00 -9.70
C LEU A 72 -1.92 -20.72 -10.12
N GLN A 73 -2.68 -19.70 -10.49
CA GLN A 73 -2.11 -18.40 -10.83
C GLN A 73 -2.04 -17.49 -9.60
N VAL A 74 -0.90 -17.53 -8.91
CA VAL A 74 -0.66 -16.72 -7.71
C VAL A 74 0.23 -15.52 -8.04
N TYR A 75 -0.15 -14.32 -7.59
CA TYR A 75 0.58 -13.08 -7.82
C TYR A 75 0.94 -12.41 -6.50
N SER A 76 2.18 -11.94 -6.39
CA SER A 76 2.63 -11.03 -5.34
C SER A 76 2.38 -9.59 -5.77
N VAL A 77 1.44 -8.90 -5.12
CA VAL A 77 1.01 -7.55 -5.48
C VAL A 77 1.41 -6.55 -4.40
N ARG A 78 1.93 -5.38 -4.80
CA ARG A 78 2.30 -4.31 -3.88
C ARG A 78 1.06 -3.63 -3.32
N GLN A 79 1.06 -3.44 -2.00
CA GLN A 79 0.06 -2.66 -1.30
C GLN A 79 0.52 -1.20 -1.30
N ARG A 80 -0.20 -0.30 -2.00
CA ARG A 80 0.14 1.14 -2.08
C ARG A 80 -0.15 1.92 -0.77
N ASP A 81 -0.37 1.22 0.33
CA ASP A 81 -0.59 1.80 1.64
C ASP A 81 0.70 2.40 2.25
N ARG A 82 0.54 3.20 3.30
CA ARG A 82 1.67 3.84 3.99
C ARG A 82 2.52 2.80 4.71
N GLY A 83 3.78 2.61 4.29
CA GLY A 83 4.73 1.80 5.03
C GLY A 83 5.93 1.32 4.19
N PRO A 84 6.71 0.34 4.71
CA PRO A 84 7.58 -0.53 3.92
C PRO A 84 6.90 -1.08 2.66
N ASP A 85 7.68 -1.68 1.76
CA ASP A 85 7.17 -2.32 0.53
C ASP A 85 6.35 -3.58 0.86
N TYR A 86 5.15 -3.37 1.42
CA TYR A 86 4.24 -4.43 1.79
C TYR A 86 3.67 -5.05 0.52
N ARG A 87 3.67 -6.39 0.49
CA ARG A 87 3.10 -7.18 -0.59
C ARG A 87 2.00 -8.07 -0.03
N CYS A 88 1.04 -8.40 -0.87
CA CYS A 88 -0.02 -9.37 -0.59
C CYS A 88 -0.08 -10.39 -1.72
N PHE A 89 -0.86 -11.44 -1.51
CA PHE A 89 -1.12 -12.42 -2.55
C PHE A 89 -2.50 -12.20 -3.17
N VAL A 90 -2.56 -12.44 -4.49
CA VAL A 90 -3.79 -12.54 -5.26
C VAL A 90 -3.74 -13.86 -6.00
N GLU A 91 -4.81 -14.64 -5.90
CA GLU A 91 -5.00 -15.85 -6.68
C GLU A 91 -6.03 -15.55 -7.76
N LEU A 92 -5.71 -15.89 -9.02
CA LEU A 92 -6.63 -15.82 -10.14
C LEU A 92 -7.06 -17.24 -10.50
N GLY A 93 -8.34 -17.54 -10.31
CA GLY A 93 -8.99 -18.74 -10.80
C GLY A 93 -9.36 -18.57 -12.27
N VAL A 94 -9.06 -19.57 -13.08
CA VAL A 94 -9.60 -19.70 -14.43
C VAL A 94 -10.75 -20.69 -14.36
N SER A 95 -11.98 -20.21 -14.29
CA SER A 95 -13.16 -21.07 -14.36
C SER A 95 -13.69 -21.02 -15.79
N GLU A 96 -13.50 -22.09 -16.55
CA GLU A 96 -14.13 -22.24 -17.86
C GLU A 96 -15.57 -22.73 -17.65
N THR A 97 -16.53 -21.92 -18.04
CA THR A 97 -17.95 -22.28 -17.98
C THR A 97 -18.42 -22.52 -19.39
N THR A 98 -18.69 -23.78 -19.70
CA THR A 98 -19.18 -24.21 -21.01
C THR A 98 -20.69 -24.03 -21.05
N ILE A 99 -21.16 -23.04 -21.80
CA ILE A 99 -22.59 -22.80 -22.01
C ILE A 99 -22.96 -23.48 -23.33
N GLN A 100 -23.75 -24.56 -23.25
CA GLN A 100 -24.36 -25.14 -24.44
C GLN A 100 -25.54 -24.26 -24.87
N THR A 101 -25.43 -23.65 -26.04
CA THR A 101 -26.51 -22.91 -26.68
C THR A 101 -27.02 -23.69 -27.90
N VAL A 102 -28.21 -23.36 -28.37
CA VAL A 102 -28.88 -24.01 -29.52
C VAL A 102 -28.04 -23.93 -30.81
N ASP A 103 -27.14 -22.94 -30.91
CA ASP A 103 -26.27 -22.69 -32.07
C ASP A 103 -24.80 -23.12 -31.85
N GLY A 104 -24.49 -23.76 -30.71
CA GLY A 104 -23.14 -24.26 -30.42
C GLY A 104 -22.69 -24.05 -28.96
N THR A 105 -21.44 -24.45 -28.70
CA THR A 105 -20.81 -24.40 -27.39
C THR A 105 -20.06 -23.08 -27.20
N ILE A 106 -20.49 -22.24 -26.25
CA ILE A 106 -19.79 -21.00 -25.86
C ILE A 106 -18.96 -21.28 -24.60
N ILE A 107 -17.64 -21.23 -24.71
CA ILE A 107 -16.74 -21.29 -23.55
C ILE A 107 -16.61 -19.89 -22.97
N THR A 108 -17.19 -19.65 -21.80
CA THR A 108 -17.04 -18.38 -21.07
C THR A 108 -16.01 -18.56 -19.96
N GLN A 109 -14.84 -17.93 -20.11
CA GLN A 109 -13.85 -17.87 -19.05
C GLN A 109 -14.28 -16.85 -17.99
N LEU A 110 -14.73 -17.32 -16.83
CA LEU A 110 -14.92 -16.49 -15.66
C LEU A 110 -13.60 -16.44 -14.89
N SER A 111 -12.94 -15.28 -14.95
CA SER A 111 -11.83 -14.95 -14.08
C SER A 111 -12.39 -14.60 -12.70
N SER A 112 -12.31 -15.53 -11.75
CA SER A 112 -12.57 -15.23 -10.34
C SER A 112 -11.23 -14.88 -9.67
N GLY A 113 -11.17 -13.73 -8.99
CA GLY A 113 -9.96 -13.25 -8.35
C GLY A 113 -10.12 -13.21 -6.83
N ARG A 114 -9.28 -13.94 -6.09
CA ARG A 114 -9.24 -13.89 -4.63
C ARG A 114 -8.07 -13.04 -4.15
N CYS A 115 -8.38 -11.97 -3.43
CA CYS A 115 -7.37 -11.09 -2.84
C CYS A 115 -7.21 -11.39 -1.34
N TYR A 116 -5.99 -11.69 -0.90
CA TYR A 116 -5.69 -12.01 0.50
C TYR A 116 -5.34 -10.79 1.36
N VAL A 117 -5.57 -9.57 0.86
CA VAL A 117 -5.46 -8.36 1.68
C VAL A 117 -6.61 -8.36 2.70
N PRO A 118 -6.34 -8.20 4.00
CA PRO A 118 -7.38 -8.27 5.04
C PRO A 118 -8.57 -7.32 4.81
N SER A 119 -8.32 -6.11 4.28
CA SER A 119 -9.39 -5.17 3.95
C SER A 119 -10.24 -5.63 2.76
N CYS A 120 -9.63 -6.26 1.75
CA CYS A 120 -10.35 -6.82 0.61
C CYS A 120 -11.18 -8.04 1.02
N LEU A 121 -10.64 -8.93 1.87
CA LEU A 121 -11.40 -10.08 2.39
C LEU A 121 -12.62 -9.64 3.21
N LYS A 122 -12.47 -8.61 4.06
CA LYS A 122 -13.60 -8.05 4.81
C LYS A 122 -14.67 -7.45 3.90
N ALA A 123 -14.26 -6.69 2.87
CA ALA A 123 -15.20 -6.12 1.91
C ALA A 123 -15.97 -7.22 1.13
N ALA A 124 -15.27 -8.29 0.75
CA ALA A 124 -15.86 -9.45 0.09
C ALA A 124 -16.95 -10.12 0.95
N THR A 125 -16.67 -10.37 2.24
CA THR A 125 -17.66 -10.93 3.18
C THR A 125 -18.90 -10.04 3.40
N GLN A 126 -18.83 -8.75 3.03
CA GLN A 126 -19.94 -7.80 3.13
C GLN A 126 -20.74 -7.70 1.82
N GLY A 127 -20.50 -8.58 0.85
CA GLY A 127 -21.19 -8.58 -0.45
C GLY A 127 -20.73 -7.48 -1.40
N VAL A 128 -19.62 -6.78 -1.07
CA VAL A 128 -18.99 -5.86 -2.03
C VAL A 128 -18.25 -6.71 -3.05
N VAL A 129 -18.67 -6.60 -4.31
CA VAL A 129 -18.22 -7.37 -5.48
C VAL A 129 -16.75 -7.84 -5.36
N GLU A 130 -16.59 -9.11 -4.99
CA GLU A 130 -15.36 -9.87 -5.25
C GLU A 130 -15.06 -9.72 -6.75
N ASN A 131 -13.80 -9.47 -7.13
CA ASN A 131 -13.30 -9.20 -8.50
C ASN A 131 -12.96 -7.75 -8.88
N GLN A 132 -13.15 -6.73 -8.02
CA GLN A 132 -12.85 -5.34 -8.43
C GLN A 132 -11.84 -4.57 -7.57
N CYS A 133 -11.15 -5.22 -6.63
CA CYS A 133 -10.10 -4.51 -5.89
C CYS A 133 -8.92 -4.16 -6.81
N GLN A 134 -8.21 -3.07 -6.51
CA GLN A 134 -7.03 -2.66 -7.27
C GLN A 134 -5.98 -3.77 -7.35
N HIS A 135 -5.86 -4.63 -6.32
CA HIS A 135 -4.89 -5.72 -6.31
C HIS A 135 -5.19 -6.78 -7.37
N ILE A 136 -6.46 -7.15 -7.56
CA ILE A 136 -6.87 -8.09 -8.61
C ILE A 136 -6.61 -7.48 -9.98
N LYS A 137 -6.90 -6.19 -10.18
CA LYS A 137 -6.59 -5.49 -11.43
C LYS A 137 -5.09 -5.48 -11.74
N LEU A 138 -4.24 -5.33 -10.72
CA LEU A 138 -2.79 -5.39 -10.89
C LEU A 138 -2.31 -6.80 -11.24
N ALA A 139 -2.89 -7.84 -10.62
CA ALA A 139 -2.59 -9.23 -10.93
C ALA A 139 -3.02 -9.61 -12.36
N VAL A 140 -4.24 -9.24 -12.78
CA VAL A 140 -4.76 -9.53 -14.14
C VAL A 140 -3.91 -8.88 -15.22
N ASN A 141 -3.41 -7.66 -14.99
CA ASN A 141 -2.56 -6.94 -15.94
C ASN A 141 -1.06 -7.28 -15.80
N CYS A 142 -0.70 -8.23 -14.94
CA CYS A 142 0.69 -8.56 -14.67
C CYS A 142 1.27 -9.45 -15.77
N GLN A 143 2.36 -9.00 -16.38
CA GLN A 143 3.15 -9.80 -17.34
C GLN A 143 4.51 -10.24 -16.78
N ALA A 144 4.86 -9.79 -15.56
CA ALA A 144 6.14 -10.12 -14.94
C ALA A 144 6.03 -11.45 -14.16
N GLU A 145 7.04 -12.30 -14.32
CA GLU A 145 7.19 -13.54 -13.55
C GLU A 145 8.30 -13.42 -12.51
N ALA A 146 8.17 -14.16 -11.42
CA ALA A 146 9.14 -14.19 -10.34
C ALA A 146 10.40 -14.95 -10.77
N THR A 147 11.55 -14.48 -10.32
CA THR A 147 12.82 -15.20 -10.47
C THR A 147 13.09 -16.00 -9.20
N PRO A 148 13.15 -17.34 -9.25
CA PRO A 148 13.52 -18.16 -8.11
C PRO A 148 14.93 -17.81 -7.63
N LEU A 149 15.10 -17.69 -6.32
CA LEU A 149 16.41 -17.51 -5.70
C LEU A 149 16.84 -18.83 -5.08
N THR A 150 18.04 -19.28 -5.44
CA THR A 150 18.63 -20.49 -4.85
C THR A 150 19.07 -20.21 -3.42
N LEU A 151 18.56 -20.98 -2.47
CA LEU A 151 19.01 -20.95 -1.09
C LEU A 151 20.07 -22.03 -0.85
N LYS A 152 21.16 -21.68 -0.17
CA LYS A 152 22.16 -22.65 0.26
C LYS A 152 21.54 -23.57 1.31
N SER A 153 21.80 -24.87 1.21
CA SER A 153 21.34 -25.87 2.19
C SER A 153 21.78 -25.53 3.62
N SER A 154 22.99 -25.00 3.81
CA SER A 154 23.48 -24.55 5.11
C SER A 154 22.61 -23.45 5.72
N VAL A 155 22.11 -22.52 4.90
CA VAL A 155 21.21 -21.45 5.35
C VAL A 155 19.84 -22.02 5.71
N LEU A 156 19.28 -22.90 4.87
CA LEU A 156 18.00 -23.57 5.14
C LEU A 156 18.05 -24.37 6.45
N ASN A 157 19.12 -25.12 6.68
CA ASN A 157 19.30 -25.94 7.87
C ASN A 157 19.42 -25.09 9.14
N ALA A 158 20.09 -23.94 9.06
CA ALA A 158 20.25 -23.00 10.17
C ALA A 158 18.96 -22.25 10.56
N MET A 159 17.93 -22.22 9.70
CA MET A 159 16.66 -21.56 10.04
C MET A 159 15.97 -22.27 11.20
N GLN A 160 15.41 -21.50 12.14
CA GLN A 160 14.56 -22.02 13.21
C GLN A 160 13.15 -22.29 12.68
N ALA A 161 13.02 -23.29 11.82
CA ALA A 161 11.76 -23.77 11.26
C ALA A 161 11.73 -25.31 11.29
N SER A 162 10.53 -25.89 11.25
CA SER A 162 10.39 -27.35 11.28
C SER A 162 10.98 -27.99 10.01
N PRO A 163 11.45 -29.25 10.08
CA PRO A 163 11.98 -29.96 8.91
C PRO A 163 10.97 -30.04 7.76
N GLU A 164 9.69 -30.21 8.07
CA GLU A 164 8.61 -30.28 7.07
C GLU A 164 8.44 -28.93 6.36
N THR A 165 8.61 -27.82 7.07
CA THR A 165 8.57 -26.47 6.47
C THR A 165 9.76 -26.21 5.55
N LYS A 166 10.88 -26.92 5.76
CA LYS A 166 12.11 -26.79 4.96
C LYS A 166 12.15 -27.73 3.76
N GLN A 167 11.24 -28.70 3.66
CA GLN A 167 11.13 -29.57 2.49
C GLN A 167 10.54 -28.77 1.33
N THR A 168 11.31 -28.71 0.24
CA THR A 168 10.89 -28.19 -1.08
C THR A 168 10.46 -29.33 -1.97
#